data_AF-A0AAD3H0P2-F1
#
_entry.id   AF-A0AAD3H0P2-F1
#
_cell.length_a   1.000
_cell.length_b   1.000
_cell.length_c   1.000
_cell.angle_alpha   90.00
_cell.angle_beta   90.00
_cell.angle_gamma   90.00
#
_symmetry.space_group_name_H-M   'P 1'
#
loop_
_entity.id
_entity.type
_entity.pdbx_description
1 polymer ?
#
loop_
_entity_poly.entity_id
_entity_poly.type
_entity_poly.pdbx_seq_one_letter_code
_entity_poly.pdbx_strand_id
1 'polypeptide(L)'
;MQSFFSSTIGAMNMNTSSSSDRNETPTSQERNDGQEVLGSDSNAIQKLNESEIEEIKDRLYKVCKEKDWDTFQKFLSDETILKADKKLVLQKSYSLCCRMPVNKGAPIALIQNIIDCLENFFFEESGCTMFKEALLHSSDYLVQRYPALKYTTVSYDVVELLLSRGGPNLVYKPGERPLFYKYLGWNGECPRIINLLLKVCGLDILELQDNDGVGILEVTNKTQRDIIIDHLQKYPRSHRVRKHIKSLTNAGVSPKEFFDWIDNRQFERVREYLVDEGVSKDEKMKCFTTYSVRYELPFHKLCERHGPLDIAKQFVDVMGTRVLELKDGEGSTCLHSACHDIFAELMDIDVRDLKREDFERHHDLIAFILSKTGWKLLLETNYNDISALSEFMRCLRTDLKCVKLVMSLGGKELLDHQGEEGTILHYASDRDILDVEVIEYLVSIGGPKLMEAKDHRGRKAESMWPTELKEYIDRNTKTLPVQPALSDNMQCPICFDIMSNVHVITKCCHRFCKGCITQSFEQRGNKCPVCRTDFSFQTDIRKDPLLGKFAMLAKEKDDRIDSLQSELSEAMQREQVLKAQISYLCSRVTNSI
;
A
#
# COMPACT_ATOMS: atom_id res chain seq x y z
N MET A 1 24.16 -20.92 23.92
CA MET A 1 25.38 -20.07 23.87
C MET A 1 24.89 -18.65 24.17
N GLN A 2 25.25 -18.07 25.32
CA GLN A 2 26.47 -17.26 25.52
C GLN A 2 26.50 -16.08 24.51
N SER A 3 26.19 -14.82 24.90
CA SER A 3 26.86 -13.91 25.87
C SER A 3 28.14 -13.26 25.32
N PHE A 4 28.53 -12.08 25.87
CA PHE A 4 29.66 -11.17 25.53
C PHE A 4 29.25 -9.93 24.72
N PHE A 5 29.67 -8.67 24.99
CA PHE A 5 30.30 -7.99 26.16
C PHE A 5 29.48 -6.66 26.37
N SER A 6 29.32 -6.04 27.55
CA SER A 6 30.28 -5.32 28.44
C SER A 6 31.01 -4.13 27.79
N SER A 7 31.26 -2.98 28.45
CA SER A 7 30.96 -2.54 29.85
C SER A 7 31.37 -1.08 30.15
N THR A 8 31.16 -0.62 31.41
CA THR A 8 31.96 0.37 32.20
C THR A 8 31.88 1.86 31.79
N ILE A 9 31.85 2.91 32.64
CA ILE A 9 31.88 3.21 34.12
C ILE A 9 30.74 4.25 34.37
N GLY A 10 30.10 4.53 35.53
CA GLY A 10 30.22 4.20 36.97
C GLY A 10 29.21 5.10 37.75
N ALA A 11 29.35 5.49 39.03
CA ALA A 11 30.28 5.12 40.10
C ALA A 11 29.66 5.41 41.51
N MET A 12 30.11 4.67 42.54
CA MET A 12 30.06 4.97 44.00
C MET A 12 28.73 5.37 44.68
N ASN A 13 28.21 4.48 45.53
CA ASN A 13 28.48 4.58 46.97
C ASN A 13 28.25 3.24 47.71
N MET A 14 28.65 3.15 48.99
CA MET A 14 28.71 1.90 49.79
C MET A 14 27.99 2.00 51.15
N ASN A 15 27.83 0.82 51.79
CA ASN A 15 27.46 0.57 53.20
C ASN A 15 25.97 0.69 53.57
N THR A 16 25.37 -0.17 54.44
CA THR A 16 25.96 -1.25 55.26
C THR A 16 25.00 -2.43 55.52
N SER A 17 25.55 -3.53 56.05
CA SER A 17 24.91 -4.68 56.71
C SER A 17 23.86 -4.30 57.79
N SER A 18 22.97 -5.18 58.28
CA SER A 18 23.20 -6.60 58.62
C SER A 18 21.95 -7.49 58.74
N SER A 19 22.16 -8.81 58.58
CA SER A 19 21.19 -9.90 58.77
C SER A 19 21.35 -10.62 60.12
N SER A 20 20.26 -11.15 60.69
CA SER A 20 20.30 -12.30 61.61
C SER A 20 18.93 -12.99 61.76
N ASP A 21 18.81 -14.22 61.29
CA ASP A 21 17.64 -15.08 61.51
C ASP A 21 17.60 -15.67 62.93
N ARG A 22 16.40 -16.11 63.35
CA ARG A 22 16.21 -17.41 64.05
C ARG A 22 14.75 -17.83 64.03
N ASN A 23 14.51 -19.09 63.65
CA ASN A 23 13.22 -19.77 63.78
C ASN A 23 13.02 -20.28 65.21
N GLU A 24 11.76 -20.45 65.62
CA GLU A 24 11.22 -21.78 65.97
C GLU A 24 9.67 -21.75 66.07
N THR A 25 9.04 -22.93 66.08
CA THR A 25 7.59 -23.19 65.85
C THR A 25 7.03 -24.13 66.95
N PRO A 26 5.83 -24.76 66.88
CA PRO A 26 4.57 -24.48 66.14
C PRO A 26 3.31 -24.52 67.07
N THR A 27 2.08 -24.38 66.54
CA THR A 27 0.93 -25.32 66.79
C THR A 27 -0.36 -25.01 65.98
N SER A 28 -1.22 -26.03 65.85
CA SER A 28 -2.66 -26.08 65.44
C SER A 28 -3.35 -24.81 64.91
N GLN A 29 -3.91 -24.81 63.69
CA GLN A 29 -5.17 -25.49 63.27
C GLN A 29 -6.43 -25.09 64.05
N GLU A 30 -7.34 -24.36 63.39
CA GLU A 30 -8.75 -24.76 63.22
C GLU A 30 -9.38 -24.05 62.00
N ARG A 31 -10.66 -24.30 61.69
CA ARG A 31 -11.38 -23.80 60.50
C ARG A 31 -12.78 -23.29 60.88
N ASN A 32 -13.40 -22.53 59.96
CA ASN A 32 -14.85 -22.22 59.91
C ASN A 32 -15.35 -21.31 61.08
N ASP A 33 -16.36 -20.46 60.97
CA ASP A 33 -17.41 -20.20 59.96
C ASP A 33 -17.84 -18.71 59.96
N GLY A 34 -18.72 -18.32 59.01
CA GLY A 34 -19.91 -17.50 59.34
C GLY A 34 -19.80 -15.97 59.58
N GLN A 35 -20.16 -15.21 58.55
CA GLN A 35 -20.95 -13.95 58.54
C GLN A 35 -20.71 -12.78 59.53
N GLU A 36 -20.74 -11.58 58.93
CA GLU A 36 -21.36 -10.33 59.43
C GLU A 36 -20.92 -9.71 60.78
N VAL A 37 -20.10 -8.65 60.67
CA VAL A 37 -20.37 -7.41 61.39
C VAL A 37 -20.42 -6.25 60.38
N LEU A 38 -21.45 -5.41 60.50
CA LEU A 38 -21.73 -4.30 59.60
C LEU A 38 -20.93 -3.03 59.97
N GLY A 39 -20.62 -2.23 58.94
CA GLY A 39 -20.64 -0.77 59.04
C GLY A 39 -19.49 -0.08 59.81
N SER A 40 -18.49 0.37 59.05
CA SER A 40 -17.98 1.74 59.26
C SER A 40 -17.59 2.35 57.92
N ASP A 41 -18.43 3.24 57.40
CA ASP A 41 -18.16 4.01 56.19
C ASP A 41 -17.05 5.03 56.44
N SER A 42 -15.81 4.58 56.31
CA SER A 42 -14.72 5.46 55.89
C SER A 42 -14.54 5.31 54.40
N ASN A 43 -14.92 6.35 53.63
CA ASN A 43 -14.41 6.55 52.28
C ASN A 43 -12.92 6.94 52.39
N ALA A 44 -12.10 5.99 52.84
CA ALA A 44 -10.65 6.12 52.89
C ALA A 44 -10.15 6.14 51.45
N ILE A 45 -9.68 7.32 51.02
CA ILE A 45 -9.24 7.55 49.65
C ILE A 45 -8.09 6.58 49.32
N GLN A 46 -8.39 5.60 48.45
CA GLN A 46 -7.46 4.55 48.08
C GLN A 46 -6.36 5.12 47.19
N LYS A 47 -5.12 4.88 47.60
CA LYS A 47 -3.96 5.03 46.73
C LYS A 47 -3.67 3.68 46.06
N LEU A 48 -3.67 3.67 44.74
CA LEU A 48 -3.46 2.48 43.94
C LEU A 48 -1.97 2.14 43.79
N ASN A 49 -1.68 0.84 43.70
CA ASN A 49 -0.37 0.32 43.31
C ASN A 49 -0.31 0.07 41.79
N GLU A 50 0.89 -0.18 41.24
CA GLU A 50 1.07 -0.31 39.79
C GLU A 50 0.28 -1.49 39.18
N SER A 51 0.08 -2.58 39.91
CA SER A 51 -0.74 -3.71 39.43
C SER A 51 -2.23 -3.36 39.35
N GLU A 52 -2.75 -2.58 40.30
CA GLU A 52 -4.14 -2.09 40.27
C GLU A 52 -4.34 -1.09 39.12
N ILE A 53 -3.35 -0.22 38.87
CA ILE A 53 -3.36 0.76 37.78
C ILE A 53 -3.43 0.07 36.41
N GLU A 54 -2.65 -0.98 36.18
CA GLU A 54 -2.70 -1.71 34.90
C GLU A 54 -3.95 -2.62 34.79
N GLU A 55 -4.47 -3.22 35.87
CA GLU A 55 -5.77 -3.93 35.83
C GLU A 55 -6.92 -2.98 35.44
N ILE A 56 -6.95 -1.78 36.01
CA ILE A 56 -7.96 -0.77 35.70
C ILE A 56 -7.83 -0.31 34.24
N LYS A 57 -6.62 -0.22 33.67
CA LYS A 57 -6.43 0.06 32.24
C LYS A 57 -6.99 -1.03 31.33
N ASP A 58 -6.75 -2.31 31.63
CA ASP A 58 -7.31 -3.42 30.85
C ASP A 58 -8.85 -3.45 30.93
N ARG A 59 -9.40 -3.15 32.11
CA ARG A 59 -10.85 -3.00 32.31
C ARG A 59 -11.41 -1.82 31.52
N LEU A 60 -10.78 -0.64 31.58
CA LEU A 60 -11.20 0.53 30.81
C LEU A 60 -11.02 0.35 29.29
N TYR A 61 -10.01 -0.40 28.85
CA TYR A 61 -9.84 -0.80 27.46
C TYR A 61 -11.03 -1.64 26.96
N LYS A 62 -11.45 -2.64 27.74
CA LYS A 62 -12.65 -3.44 27.45
C LYS A 62 -13.91 -2.57 27.42
N VAL A 63 -14.11 -1.73 28.43
CA VAL A 63 -15.22 -0.75 28.51
C VAL A 63 -15.27 0.16 27.28
N CYS A 64 -14.13 0.68 26.81
CA CYS A 64 -14.05 1.47 25.58
C CYS A 64 -14.34 0.67 24.31
N LYS A 65 -13.95 -0.62 24.26
CA LYS A 65 -14.22 -1.52 23.14
C LYS A 65 -15.71 -1.83 23.03
N GLU A 66 -16.39 -1.96 24.16
CA GLU A 66 -17.82 -2.27 24.29
C GLU A 66 -18.72 -1.00 24.31
N LYS A 67 -18.11 0.21 24.31
CA LYS A 67 -18.76 1.53 24.39
C LYS A 67 -19.59 1.78 25.66
N ASP A 68 -19.22 1.16 26.79
CA ASP A 68 -19.86 1.41 28.09
C ASP A 68 -19.38 2.74 28.70
N TRP A 69 -19.90 3.84 28.19
CA TRP A 69 -19.54 5.19 28.63
C TRP A 69 -19.98 5.50 30.06
N ASP A 70 -21.01 4.82 30.58
CA ASP A 70 -21.48 4.98 31.95
C ASP A 70 -20.51 4.38 32.97
N THR A 71 -19.93 3.21 32.68
CA THR A 71 -18.89 2.62 33.54
C THR A 71 -17.58 3.42 33.47
N PHE A 72 -17.22 3.97 32.32
CA PHE A 72 -16.08 4.91 32.23
C PHE A 72 -16.36 6.19 33.05
N GLN A 73 -17.56 6.76 32.94
CA GLN A 73 -17.95 7.95 33.69
C GLN A 73 -17.96 7.70 35.20
N LYS A 74 -18.43 6.53 35.67
CA LYS A 74 -18.35 6.13 37.08
C LYS A 74 -16.91 6.16 37.59
N PHE A 75 -15.96 5.57 36.86
CA PHE A 75 -14.53 5.63 37.23
C PHE A 75 -14.01 7.07 37.34
N LEU A 76 -14.35 7.96 36.40
CA LEU A 76 -13.94 9.38 36.49
C LEU A 76 -14.59 10.10 37.68
N SER A 77 -15.84 9.77 38.02
CA SER A 77 -16.59 10.33 39.15
C SER A 77 -16.31 9.70 40.51
N ASP A 78 -15.63 8.55 40.58
CA ASP A 78 -15.40 7.79 41.82
C ASP A 78 -14.55 8.55 42.85
N GLU A 79 -15.16 9.08 43.92
CA GLU A 79 -14.45 9.86 44.94
C GLU A 79 -13.51 9.02 45.82
N THR A 80 -13.57 7.68 45.74
CA THR A 80 -12.69 6.80 46.52
C THR A 80 -11.28 6.68 45.94
N ILE A 81 -11.10 6.92 44.64
CA ILE A 81 -9.80 6.78 43.95
C ILE A 81 -9.12 8.16 43.82
N LEU A 82 -7.85 8.27 44.23
CA LEU A 82 -7.06 9.50 44.07
C LEU A 82 -7.09 10.03 42.63
N LYS A 83 -7.32 11.33 42.44
CA LYS A 83 -7.21 12.00 41.12
C LYS A 83 -5.84 11.75 40.47
N ALA A 84 -4.77 11.68 41.27
CA ALA A 84 -3.42 11.34 40.82
C ALA A 84 -3.34 9.94 40.18
N ASP A 85 -4.05 8.96 40.73
CA ASP A 85 -3.99 7.57 40.27
C ASP A 85 -4.94 7.36 39.08
N LYS A 86 -6.10 8.03 39.05
CA LYS A 86 -6.93 8.13 37.83
C LYS A 86 -6.14 8.71 36.66
N LYS A 87 -5.34 9.73 36.95
CA LYS A 87 -4.45 10.39 35.99
C LYS A 87 -3.33 9.46 35.53
N LEU A 88 -2.73 8.65 36.40
CA LEU A 88 -1.78 7.59 36.02
C LEU A 88 -2.41 6.47 35.15
N VAL A 89 -3.68 6.11 35.39
CA VAL A 89 -4.47 5.19 34.55
C VAL A 89 -4.68 5.77 33.14
N LEU A 90 -4.91 7.08 33.03
CA LEU A 90 -5.07 7.79 31.76
C LEU A 90 -3.74 8.10 31.04
N GLN A 91 -2.59 7.94 31.70
CA GLN A 91 -1.25 8.28 31.22
C GLN A 91 -0.43 7.06 30.70
N LYS A 92 0.85 7.32 30.37
CA LYS A 92 1.78 6.54 29.52
C LYS A 92 1.47 6.69 28.01
N SER A 93 2.51 6.74 27.19
CA SER A 93 2.39 6.70 25.72
C SER A 93 1.61 5.43 25.30
N TYR A 94 0.81 5.54 24.23
CA TYR A 94 -0.18 4.53 23.83
C TYR A 94 -1.40 4.33 24.77
N SER A 95 -1.70 5.23 25.72
CA SER A 95 -2.88 5.06 26.61
C SER A 95 -4.22 4.98 25.85
N LEU A 96 -4.69 3.75 25.65
CA LEU A 96 -5.95 3.44 24.99
C LEU A 96 -7.15 4.07 25.73
N CYS A 97 -7.03 4.26 27.05
CA CYS A 97 -8.02 4.91 27.90
C CYS A 97 -8.33 6.37 27.51
N CYS A 98 -7.37 7.12 26.95
CA CYS A 98 -7.63 8.47 26.41
C CYS A 98 -8.00 8.43 24.93
N ARG A 99 -7.36 7.56 24.15
CA ARG A 99 -7.49 7.49 22.70
C ARG A 99 -8.82 6.89 22.24
N MET A 100 -9.26 5.80 22.87
CA MET A 100 -10.44 5.05 22.43
C MET A 100 -11.78 5.74 22.67
N PRO A 101 -12.03 6.49 23.78
CA PRO A 101 -13.26 7.26 23.91
C PRO A 101 -13.46 8.23 22.73
N VAL A 102 -12.39 8.91 22.30
CA VAL A 102 -12.42 9.74 21.09
C VAL A 102 -12.71 8.87 19.86
N ASN A 103 -11.84 7.90 19.55
CA ASN A 103 -11.97 7.00 18.38
C ASN A 103 -13.36 6.35 18.24
N LYS A 104 -14.00 5.97 19.35
CA LYS A 104 -15.28 5.23 19.35
C LYS A 104 -16.51 6.14 19.43
N GLY A 105 -16.35 7.47 19.41
CA GLY A 105 -17.46 8.42 19.45
C GLY A 105 -18.13 8.49 20.82
N ALA A 106 -17.34 8.63 21.90
CA ALA A 106 -17.85 8.88 23.23
C ALA A 106 -18.54 10.26 23.33
N PRO A 107 -19.50 10.43 24.26
CA PRO A 107 -20.14 11.73 24.51
C PRO A 107 -19.12 12.82 24.83
N ILE A 108 -19.34 14.03 24.30
CA ILE A 108 -18.44 15.18 24.52
C ILE A 108 -18.25 15.50 26.02
N ALA A 109 -19.27 15.27 26.85
CA ALA A 109 -19.17 15.43 28.31
C ALA A 109 -18.18 14.43 28.95
N LEU A 110 -18.11 13.19 28.47
CA LEU A 110 -17.13 12.22 28.95
C LEU A 110 -15.71 12.64 28.53
N ILE A 111 -15.53 13.09 27.29
CA ILE A 111 -14.25 13.59 26.79
C ILE A 111 -13.81 14.84 27.57
N GLN A 112 -14.74 15.73 27.90
CA GLN A 112 -14.47 16.88 28.77
C GLN A 112 -13.97 16.43 30.16
N ASN A 113 -14.64 15.47 30.79
CA ASN A 113 -14.24 14.93 32.09
C ASN A 113 -12.85 14.24 32.06
N ILE A 114 -12.47 13.61 30.94
CA ILE A 114 -11.11 13.06 30.74
C ILE A 114 -10.07 14.19 30.72
N ILE A 115 -10.33 15.28 29.98
CA ILE A 115 -9.42 16.44 29.91
C ILE A 115 -9.26 17.11 31.28
N ASP A 116 -10.35 17.29 32.03
CA ASP A 116 -10.35 17.89 33.36
C ASP A 116 -9.71 16.97 34.44
N CYS A 117 -9.58 15.67 34.16
CA CYS A 117 -8.79 14.72 34.95
C CYS A 117 -7.28 14.84 34.66
N LEU A 118 -6.89 15.00 33.38
CA LEU A 118 -5.49 15.11 32.95
C LEU A 118 -4.81 16.44 33.33
N GLU A 119 -5.56 17.54 33.39
CA GLU A 119 -5.05 18.87 33.74
C GLU A 119 -3.83 19.27 32.84
N ASN A 120 -2.75 19.78 33.44
CA ASN A 120 -1.52 20.19 32.74
C ASN A 120 -0.86 19.05 31.92
N PHE A 121 -1.15 17.78 32.20
CA PHE A 121 -0.59 16.65 31.45
C PHE A 121 -1.38 16.37 30.15
N PHE A 122 -2.51 17.06 29.92
CA PHE A 122 -3.16 17.09 28.61
C PHE A 122 -2.24 17.70 27.54
N PHE A 123 -1.34 18.62 27.92
CA PHE A 123 -0.38 19.25 26.99
C PHE A 123 0.84 18.36 26.64
N GLU A 124 0.91 17.13 27.19
CA GLU A 124 1.90 16.12 26.82
C GLU A 124 1.41 15.27 25.62
N GLU A 125 1.99 14.08 25.42
CA GLU A 125 1.63 13.20 24.30
C GLU A 125 0.15 12.78 24.30
N SER A 126 -0.50 12.74 25.47
CA SER A 126 -1.90 12.32 25.61
C SER A 126 -2.87 13.21 24.85
N GLY A 127 -2.84 14.54 25.04
CA GLY A 127 -3.74 15.44 24.32
C GLY A 127 -3.41 15.53 22.83
N CYS A 128 -2.12 15.49 22.48
CA CYS A 128 -1.71 15.36 21.09
C CYS A 128 -2.28 14.09 20.44
N THR A 129 -2.29 12.97 21.16
CA THR A 129 -2.85 11.69 20.67
C THR A 129 -4.37 11.73 20.55
N MET A 130 -5.08 12.27 21.55
CA MET A 130 -6.52 12.49 21.47
C MET A 130 -6.89 13.39 20.29
N PHE A 131 -6.10 14.44 20.03
CA PHE A 131 -6.33 15.36 18.92
C PHE A 131 -5.99 14.76 17.54
N LYS A 132 -4.88 14.00 17.42
CA LYS A 132 -4.53 13.20 16.22
C LYS A 132 -5.70 12.29 15.80
N GLU A 133 -6.40 11.70 16.76
CA GLU A 133 -7.52 10.77 16.51
C GLU A 133 -8.86 11.48 16.32
N ALA A 134 -9.11 12.60 17.00
CA ALA A 134 -10.28 13.43 16.74
C ALA A 134 -10.27 13.99 15.31
N LEU A 135 -9.11 14.43 14.80
CA LEU A 135 -8.96 14.88 13.41
C LEU A 135 -9.11 13.74 12.39
N LEU A 136 -8.64 12.53 12.72
CA LEU A 136 -8.83 11.34 11.89
C LEU A 136 -10.32 11.00 11.76
N HIS A 137 -11.00 10.86 12.89
CA HIS A 137 -12.37 10.33 12.94
C HIS A 137 -13.48 11.38 12.76
N SER A 138 -13.14 12.66 12.59
CA SER A 138 -14.08 13.72 12.14
C SER A 138 -14.05 13.97 10.62
N SER A 139 -13.28 13.18 9.85
CA SER A 139 -13.24 13.31 8.39
C SER A 139 -14.38 12.52 7.73
N ASP A 140 -15.34 13.26 7.14
CA ASP A 140 -16.44 12.71 6.34
C ASP A 140 -15.95 11.80 5.19
N TYR A 141 -14.75 12.07 4.65
CA TYR A 141 -14.11 11.24 3.61
C TYR A 141 -13.85 9.79 4.06
N LEU A 142 -13.50 9.55 5.34
CA LEU A 142 -13.32 8.18 5.84
C LEU A 142 -14.65 7.46 6.06
N VAL A 143 -15.72 8.21 6.35
CA VAL A 143 -17.09 7.67 6.47
C VAL A 143 -17.64 7.26 5.11
N GLN A 144 -17.28 8.01 4.06
CA GLN A 144 -17.59 7.70 2.66
C GLN A 144 -16.76 6.52 2.15
N ARG A 145 -15.42 6.60 2.19
CA ARG A 145 -14.53 5.55 1.64
C ARG A 145 -14.57 4.24 2.44
N TYR A 146 -14.94 4.28 3.71
CA TYR A 146 -15.10 3.08 4.54
C TYR A 146 -16.44 3.13 5.32
N PRO A 147 -17.58 2.73 4.72
CA PRO A 147 -18.89 2.76 5.37
C PRO A 147 -18.99 1.95 6.67
N ALA A 148 -18.08 0.99 6.90
CA ALA A 148 -17.94 0.28 8.18
C ALA A 148 -17.49 1.18 9.35
N LEU A 149 -16.80 2.31 9.07
CA LEU A 149 -16.38 3.31 10.05
C LEU A 149 -17.49 4.33 10.39
N LYS A 150 -18.69 4.19 9.81
CA LYS A 150 -19.85 5.06 10.08
C LYS A 150 -20.35 5.05 11.54
N TYR A 151 -19.79 4.16 12.37
CA TYR A 151 -20.03 4.08 13.82
C TYR A 151 -18.87 4.61 14.69
N THR A 152 -17.86 5.26 14.11
CA THR A 152 -16.72 5.88 14.83
C THR A 152 -16.58 7.39 14.59
N THR A 153 -17.60 8.06 14.04
CA THR A 153 -17.57 9.49 13.74
C THR A 153 -17.41 10.36 14.99
N VAL A 154 -16.35 11.16 15.04
CA VAL A 154 -16.11 12.18 16.08
C VAL A 154 -16.77 13.49 15.67
N SER A 155 -17.58 14.10 16.53
CA SER A 155 -18.15 15.41 16.25
C SER A 155 -17.05 16.48 16.12
N TYR A 156 -17.23 17.40 15.18
CA TYR A 156 -16.50 18.67 15.09
C TYR A 156 -16.42 19.42 16.43
N ASP A 157 -17.41 19.26 17.31
CA ASP A 157 -17.44 19.91 18.64
C ASP A 157 -16.40 19.31 19.60
N VAL A 158 -15.97 18.05 19.40
CA VAL A 158 -14.87 17.42 20.15
C VAL A 158 -13.52 17.97 19.66
N VAL A 159 -13.38 18.20 18.35
CA VAL A 159 -12.19 18.87 17.77
C VAL A 159 -12.06 20.30 18.31
N GLU A 160 -13.19 21.01 18.41
CA GLU A 160 -13.27 22.36 18.99
C GLU A 160 -12.99 22.38 20.50
N LEU A 161 -13.52 21.41 21.27
CA LEU A 161 -13.18 21.22 22.68
C LEU A 161 -11.67 21.01 22.88
N LEU A 162 -11.07 20.04 22.19
CA LEU A 162 -9.65 19.71 22.33
C LEU A 162 -8.75 20.91 22.01
N LEU A 163 -9.02 21.61 20.89
CA LEU A 163 -8.29 22.82 20.52
C LEU A 163 -8.47 23.97 21.50
N SER A 164 -9.68 24.19 22.01
CA SER A 164 -9.96 25.26 22.99
C SER A 164 -9.24 25.05 24.33
N ARG A 165 -8.95 23.80 24.70
CA ARG A 165 -8.23 23.45 25.93
C ARG A 165 -6.72 23.37 25.75
N GLY A 166 -6.25 22.82 24.62
CA GLY A 166 -4.82 22.54 24.39
C GLY A 166 -4.05 23.59 23.57
N GLY A 167 -4.75 24.45 22.84
CA GLY A 167 -4.14 25.55 22.08
C GLY A 167 -3.20 25.08 20.95
N PRO A 168 -2.27 25.94 20.51
CA PRO A 168 -1.39 25.67 19.35
C PRO A 168 -0.47 24.46 19.51
N ASN A 169 -0.10 24.11 20.74
CA ASN A 169 0.84 23.01 21.03
C ASN A 169 0.26 21.63 20.66
N LEU A 170 -1.07 21.49 20.56
CA LEU A 170 -1.69 20.27 20.00
C LEU A 170 -1.48 20.15 18.50
N VAL A 171 -1.32 21.28 17.79
CA VAL A 171 -1.33 21.35 16.33
C VAL A 171 0.07 21.23 15.74
N TYR A 172 1.08 21.72 16.48
CA TYR A 172 2.48 21.60 16.12
C TYR A 172 3.35 21.38 17.36
N LYS A 173 4.23 20.38 17.27
CA LYS A 173 5.31 20.08 18.21
C LYS A 173 6.62 20.20 17.43
N PRO A 174 7.64 20.93 17.93
CA PRO A 174 8.89 21.13 17.20
C PRO A 174 9.52 19.80 16.75
N GLY A 175 9.79 19.67 15.45
CA GLY A 175 10.34 18.45 14.83
C GLY A 175 9.31 17.41 14.36
N GLU A 176 8.00 17.63 14.52
CA GLU A 176 6.94 16.84 13.88
C GLU A 176 6.25 17.64 12.76
N ARG A 177 5.81 16.99 11.67
CA ARG A 177 4.96 17.62 10.63
C ARG A 177 3.67 18.15 11.30
N PRO A 178 3.27 19.43 11.10
CA PRO A 178 2.07 19.99 11.72
C PRO A 178 0.81 19.15 11.43
N LEU A 179 -0.01 18.90 12.45
CA LEU A 179 -1.21 18.07 12.31
C LEU A 179 -2.30 18.72 11.46
N PHE A 180 -2.28 20.04 11.36
CA PHE A 180 -3.06 20.78 10.38
C PHE A 180 -2.76 20.33 8.95
N TYR A 181 -1.50 20.07 8.61
CA TYR A 181 -1.09 19.63 7.27
C TYR A 181 -1.55 18.20 6.99
N LYS A 182 -1.56 17.35 8.03
CA LYS A 182 -2.16 16.01 7.98
C LYS A 182 -3.68 16.05 7.74
N TYR A 183 -4.40 16.99 8.34
CA TYR A 183 -5.84 17.18 8.09
C TYR A 183 -6.13 17.71 6.68
N LEU A 184 -5.42 18.76 6.24
CA LEU A 184 -5.55 19.32 4.89
C LEU A 184 -5.28 18.25 3.81
N GLY A 185 -4.31 17.37 4.07
CA GLY A 185 -3.98 16.26 3.17
C GLY A 185 -5.05 15.18 3.00
N TRP A 186 -6.02 15.07 3.91
CA TRP A 186 -7.04 14.01 3.93
C TRP A 186 -8.40 14.44 3.36
N ASN A 187 -8.38 15.26 2.31
CA ASN A 187 -9.57 15.84 1.67
C ASN A 187 -10.48 16.61 2.66
N GLY A 188 -9.86 17.18 3.69
CA GLY A 188 -10.50 18.11 4.62
C GLY A 188 -10.81 19.45 3.95
N GLU A 189 -11.88 19.50 3.15
CA GLU A 189 -12.45 20.76 2.64
C GLU A 189 -13.28 21.50 3.70
N CYS A 190 -13.58 20.86 4.85
CA CYS A 190 -14.45 21.43 5.88
C CYS A 190 -13.94 22.81 6.37
N PRO A 191 -14.64 23.91 6.04
CA PRO A 191 -14.17 25.24 6.40
C PRO A 191 -14.16 25.44 7.92
N ARG A 192 -15.02 24.73 8.68
CA ARG A 192 -15.11 24.86 10.15
C ARG A 192 -13.77 24.54 10.82
N ILE A 193 -13.09 23.45 10.42
CA ILE A 193 -11.79 23.08 11.02
C ILE A 193 -10.67 24.04 10.59
N ILE A 194 -10.62 24.46 9.32
CA ILE A 194 -9.61 25.42 8.85
C ILE A 194 -9.75 26.78 9.56
N ASN A 195 -10.99 27.31 9.64
CA ASN A 195 -11.28 28.56 10.34
C ASN A 195 -10.97 28.45 11.85
N LEU A 196 -11.24 27.32 12.48
CA LEU A 196 -10.97 27.06 13.90
C LEU A 196 -9.47 26.98 14.20
N LEU A 197 -8.70 26.30 13.36
CA LEU A 197 -7.24 26.19 13.51
C LEU A 197 -6.55 27.55 13.33
N LEU A 198 -6.95 28.35 12.34
CA LEU A 198 -6.45 29.72 12.18
C LEU A 198 -6.85 30.64 13.36
N LYS A 199 -8.05 30.48 13.90
CA LYS A 199 -8.51 31.20 15.10
C LYS A 199 -7.69 30.87 16.36
N VAL A 200 -7.25 29.61 16.52
CA VAL A 200 -6.49 29.15 17.70
C VAL A 200 -4.98 29.35 17.56
N CYS A 201 -4.42 29.11 16.37
CA CYS A 201 -2.98 29.17 16.12
C CYS A 201 -2.51 30.48 15.47
N GLY A 202 -3.43 31.38 15.10
CA GLY A 202 -3.09 32.64 14.46
C GLY A 202 -2.43 32.47 13.09
N LEU A 203 -1.53 33.40 12.75
CA LEU A 203 -0.81 33.41 11.47
C LEU A 203 0.42 32.52 11.48
N ASP A 204 0.93 32.12 12.65
CA ASP A 204 2.20 31.40 12.80
C ASP A 204 2.13 30.02 12.15
N ILE A 205 0.95 29.39 12.15
CA ILE A 205 0.65 28.10 11.50
C ILE A 205 0.87 28.10 9.97
N LEU A 206 0.83 29.29 9.34
CA LEU A 206 1.09 29.47 7.90
C LEU A 206 2.58 29.65 7.57
N GLU A 207 3.43 29.80 8.61
CA GLU A 207 4.87 29.97 8.50
C GLU A 207 5.64 28.74 9.03
N LEU A 208 4.93 27.69 9.45
CA LEU A 208 5.51 26.40 9.78
C LEU A 208 5.99 25.66 8.53
N GLN A 209 6.99 24.80 8.73
CA GLN A 209 7.41 23.76 7.80
C GLN A 209 7.72 22.51 8.63
N ASP A 210 7.70 21.34 7.99
CA ASP A 210 8.25 20.11 8.60
C ASP A 210 9.76 19.96 8.36
N ASN A 211 10.32 18.81 8.75
CA ASN A 211 11.74 18.53 8.63
C ASN A 211 12.22 18.42 7.16
N ASP A 212 11.30 18.19 6.22
CA ASP A 212 11.56 18.10 4.78
C ASP A 212 11.35 19.46 4.08
N GLY A 213 10.98 20.51 4.83
CA GLY A 213 10.70 21.85 4.32
C GLY A 213 9.28 22.00 3.74
N VAL A 214 8.39 21.03 3.92
CA VAL A 214 7.03 21.06 3.38
C VAL A 214 6.17 22.02 4.21
N GLY A 215 5.64 23.06 3.57
CA GLY A 215 4.83 24.11 4.19
C GLY A 215 3.37 24.08 3.75
N ILE A 216 2.65 25.17 4.09
CA ILE A 216 1.21 25.30 3.81
C ILE A 216 0.87 25.29 2.30
N LEU A 217 1.78 25.77 1.44
CA LEU A 217 1.53 25.87 -0.01
C LEU A 217 1.53 24.49 -0.67
N GLU A 218 2.42 23.59 -0.22
CA GLU A 218 2.56 22.25 -0.74
C GLU A 218 1.37 21.36 -0.36
N VAL A 219 0.78 21.60 0.82
CA VAL A 219 -0.25 20.74 1.45
C VAL A 219 -1.69 21.25 1.31
N THR A 220 -1.92 22.33 0.55
CA THR A 220 -3.28 22.86 0.30
C THR A 220 -3.65 22.78 -1.18
N ASN A 221 -4.87 22.30 -1.48
CA ASN A 221 -5.47 22.51 -2.79
C ASN A 221 -6.08 23.92 -2.92
N LYS A 222 -6.48 24.32 -4.12
CA LYS A 222 -7.05 25.66 -4.36
C LYS A 222 -8.24 25.97 -3.47
N THR A 223 -9.20 25.05 -3.28
CA THR A 223 -10.35 25.24 -2.39
C THR A 223 -9.92 25.62 -0.98
N GLN A 224 -8.93 24.90 -0.44
CA GLN A 224 -8.35 25.17 0.88
C GLN A 224 -7.60 26.50 0.93
N ARG A 225 -6.84 26.87 -0.12
CA ARG A 225 -6.19 28.19 -0.22
C ARG A 225 -7.21 29.33 -0.23
N ASP A 226 -8.30 29.19 -0.98
CA ASP A 226 -9.39 30.18 -1.06
C ASP A 226 -10.12 30.33 0.30
N ILE A 227 -10.36 29.24 1.03
CA ILE A 227 -10.90 29.28 2.41
C ILE A 227 -9.95 30.01 3.38
N ILE A 228 -8.64 29.74 3.30
CA ILE A 228 -7.62 30.43 4.12
C ILE A 228 -7.59 31.92 3.76
N ILE A 229 -7.69 32.29 2.48
CA ILE A 229 -7.72 33.68 2.02
C ILE A 229 -8.95 34.42 2.57
N ASP A 230 -10.16 33.84 2.51
CA ASP A 230 -11.37 34.43 3.11
C ASP A 230 -11.23 34.61 4.63
N HIS A 231 -10.62 33.65 5.35
CA HIS A 231 -10.30 33.82 6.76
C HIS A 231 -9.31 34.98 7.01
N LEU A 232 -8.24 35.05 6.23
CA LEU A 232 -7.22 36.11 6.33
C LEU A 232 -7.74 37.50 6.00
N GLN A 233 -8.75 37.63 5.11
CA GLN A 233 -9.38 38.93 4.82
C GLN A 233 -10.10 39.54 6.02
N LYS A 234 -10.45 38.74 7.04
CA LYS A 234 -11.11 39.19 8.28
C LYS A 234 -10.12 39.73 9.31
N TYR A 235 -8.81 39.52 9.12
CA TYR A 235 -7.76 40.06 10.01
C TYR A 235 -7.50 41.55 9.74
N PRO A 236 -7.01 42.31 10.74
CA PRO A 236 -6.49 43.66 10.54
C PRO A 236 -5.42 43.68 9.42
N ARG A 237 -5.50 44.68 8.52
CA ARG A 237 -4.73 44.78 7.26
C ARG A 237 -3.22 45.05 7.44
N SER A 238 -2.53 44.19 8.19
CA SER A 238 -1.08 44.22 8.40
C SER A 238 -0.28 43.85 7.13
N HIS A 239 1.03 44.07 7.15
CA HIS A 239 1.92 43.60 6.08
C HIS A 239 1.98 42.07 6.03
N ARG A 240 2.02 41.39 7.19
CA ARG A 240 2.07 39.91 7.30
C ARG A 240 0.87 39.24 6.64
N VAL A 241 -0.35 39.74 6.90
CA VAL A 241 -1.58 39.25 6.25
C VAL A 241 -1.55 39.45 4.74
N ARG A 242 -1.11 40.62 4.24
CA ARG A 242 -1.00 40.88 2.80
C ARG A 242 0.04 40.00 2.11
N LYS A 243 1.17 39.71 2.78
CA LYS A 243 2.19 38.78 2.28
C LYS A 243 1.60 37.38 2.10
N HIS A 244 0.89 36.86 3.11
CA HIS A 244 0.25 35.54 3.06
C HIS A 244 -0.83 35.43 2.00
N ILE A 245 -1.77 36.39 1.93
CA ILE A 245 -2.80 36.41 0.89
C ILE A 245 -2.16 36.41 -0.50
N LYS A 246 -1.14 37.26 -0.75
CA LYS A 246 -0.44 37.27 -2.04
C LYS A 246 0.25 35.93 -2.33
N SER A 247 0.88 35.31 -1.32
CA SER A 247 1.56 34.01 -1.49
C SER A 247 0.60 32.88 -1.83
N LEU A 248 -0.58 32.84 -1.19
CA LEU A 248 -1.63 31.84 -1.45
C LEU A 248 -2.33 32.07 -2.80
N THR A 249 -2.57 33.33 -3.17
CA THR A 249 -3.22 33.72 -4.44
C THR A 249 -2.31 33.45 -5.65
N ASN A 250 -1.00 33.69 -5.49
CA ASN A 250 0.00 33.48 -6.55
C ASN A 250 0.63 32.06 -6.52
N ALA A 251 0.15 31.16 -5.66
CA ALA A 251 0.62 29.79 -5.63
C ALA A 251 0.19 29.04 -6.91
N GLY A 252 1.15 28.40 -7.57
CA GLY A 252 0.87 27.46 -8.66
C GLY A 252 0.19 26.18 -8.17
N VAL A 253 0.18 25.16 -9.03
CA VAL A 253 -0.36 23.84 -8.67
C VAL A 253 0.52 23.23 -7.58
N SER A 254 -0.07 22.90 -6.43
CA SER A 254 0.64 22.24 -5.34
C SER A 254 0.70 20.73 -5.55
N PRO A 255 1.62 20.00 -4.89
CA PRO A 255 1.61 18.54 -4.88
C PRO A 255 0.27 17.97 -4.37
N LYS A 256 -0.37 18.62 -3.38
CA LYS A 256 -1.75 18.30 -2.96
C LYS A 256 -2.73 18.44 -4.11
N GLU A 257 -2.76 19.59 -4.77
CA GLU A 257 -3.74 19.87 -5.82
C GLU A 257 -3.57 18.93 -7.02
N PHE A 258 -2.33 18.63 -7.41
CA PHE A 258 -2.05 17.66 -8.48
C PHE A 258 -2.46 16.24 -8.10
N PHE A 259 -2.18 15.79 -6.87
CA PHE A 259 -2.63 14.49 -6.35
C PHE A 259 -4.17 14.40 -6.34
N ASP A 260 -4.86 15.47 -5.92
CA ASP A 260 -6.32 15.52 -5.90
C ASP A 260 -6.93 15.37 -7.30
N TRP A 261 -6.29 15.89 -8.34
CA TRP A 261 -6.79 15.72 -9.71
C TRP A 261 -6.68 14.26 -10.16
N ILE A 262 -5.66 13.53 -9.72
CA ILE A 262 -5.50 12.10 -10.00
C ILE A 262 -6.53 11.29 -9.20
N ASP A 263 -6.62 11.54 -7.89
CA ASP A 263 -7.51 10.83 -6.96
C ASP A 263 -9.00 11.00 -7.36
N ASN A 264 -9.38 12.20 -7.79
CA ASN A 264 -10.73 12.52 -8.29
C ASN A 264 -10.90 12.32 -9.80
N ARG A 265 -9.97 11.59 -10.46
CA ARG A 265 -10.03 11.21 -11.89
C ARG A 265 -10.18 12.40 -12.87
N GLN A 266 -9.75 13.60 -12.48
CA GLN A 266 -9.73 14.85 -13.27
C GLN A 266 -8.55 14.86 -14.26
N PHE A 267 -8.40 13.78 -15.03
CA PHE A 267 -7.22 13.48 -15.84
C PHE A 267 -6.89 14.53 -16.92
N GLU A 268 -7.86 15.31 -17.39
CA GLU A 268 -7.60 16.39 -18.35
C GLU A 268 -6.71 17.49 -17.73
N ARG A 269 -6.98 17.90 -16.48
CA ARG A 269 -6.17 18.90 -15.76
C ARG A 269 -4.75 18.40 -15.52
N VAL A 270 -4.62 17.10 -15.25
CA VAL A 270 -3.32 16.42 -15.12
C VAL A 270 -2.56 16.49 -16.44
N ARG A 271 -3.21 16.17 -17.58
CA ARG A 271 -2.60 16.27 -18.92
C ARG A 271 -2.19 17.71 -19.25
N GLU A 272 -3.08 18.68 -19.06
CA GLU A 272 -2.81 20.11 -19.29
C GLU A 272 -1.55 20.57 -18.54
N TYR A 273 -1.45 20.31 -17.23
CA TYR A 273 -0.30 20.69 -16.41
C TYR A 273 0.99 19.97 -16.81
N LEU A 274 0.91 18.69 -17.21
CA LEU A 274 2.08 17.93 -17.67
C LEU A 274 2.67 18.50 -18.98
N VAL A 275 1.83 19.00 -19.89
CA VAL A 275 2.28 19.59 -21.16
C VAL A 275 2.56 21.10 -21.12
N ASP A 276 2.14 21.82 -20.07
CA ASP A 276 2.35 23.28 -19.95
C ASP A 276 3.84 23.68 -19.94
N GLU A 277 4.33 24.30 -21.01
CA GLU A 277 5.71 24.77 -21.12
C GLU A 277 6.04 25.96 -20.19
N GLY A 278 5.02 26.63 -19.64
CA GLY A 278 5.17 27.72 -18.67
C GLY A 278 5.52 27.25 -17.26
N VAL A 279 5.33 25.97 -16.95
CA VAL A 279 5.68 25.36 -15.65
C VAL A 279 7.01 24.63 -15.77
N SER A 280 7.97 24.94 -14.89
CA SER A 280 9.31 24.35 -14.96
C SER A 280 9.32 22.85 -14.64
N LYS A 281 10.32 22.13 -15.15
CA LYS A 281 10.50 20.71 -14.85
C LYS A 281 10.64 20.46 -13.34
N ASP A 282 11.27 21.36 -12.60
CA ASP A 282 11.47 21.22 -11.15
C ASP A 282 10.16 21.42 -10.37
N GLU A 283 9.27 22.29 -10.82
CA GLU A 283 7.92 22.44 -10.25
C GLU A 283 7.06 21.20 -10.52
N LYS A 284 7.12 20.64 -11.74
CA LYS A 284 6.47 19.35 -12.05
C LYS A 284 7.04 18.22 -11.19
N MET A 285 8.36 18.17 -10.96
CA MET A 285 8.98 17.15 -10.12
C MET A 285 8.50 17.18 -8.67
N LYS A 286 8.27 18.36 -8.08
CA LYS A 286 7.66 18.48 -6.74
C LYS A 286 6.26 17.85 -6.68
N CYS A 287 5.48 17.98 -7.74
CA CYS A 287 4.14 17.39 -7.83
C CYS A 287 4.12 15.85 -7.91
N PHE A 288 5.28 15.19 -8.03
CA PHE A 288 5.38 13.72 -8.01
C PHE A 288 5.98 13.13 -6.73
N THR A 289 6.52 13.95 -5.83
CA THR A 289 7.06 13.45 -4.55
C THR A 289 5.95 13.01 -3.58
N THR A 290 6.31 12.19 -2.58
CA THR A 290 5.38 11.61 -1.60
C THR A 290 4.52 12.67 -0.92
N TYR A 291 3.20 12.56 -1.07
CA TYR A 291 2.29 13.60 -0.56
C TYR A 291 1.73 13.26 0.83
N SER A 292 1.12 12.07 0.98
CA SER A 292 0.31 11.76 2.16
C SER A 292 1.14 11.29 3.36
N VAL A 293 0.52 11.20 4.54
CA VAL A 293 1.14 10.63 5.75
C VAL A 293 1.23 9.09 5.71
N ARG A 294 0.77 8.46 4.61
CA ARG A 294 1.12 7.08 4.23
C ARG A 294 2.22 7.02 3.15
N TYR A 295 2.84 8.15 2.81
CA TYR A 295 3.75 8.30 1.67
C TYR A 295 3.11 7.87 0.33
N GLU A 296 1.81 8.09 0.13
CA GLU A 296 1.16 7.83 -1.15
C GLU A 296 1.81 8.66 -2.26
N LEU A 297 2.17 7.96 -3.34
CA LEU A 297 2.83 8.52 -4.51
C LEU A 297 1.80 8.87 -5.60
N PRO A 298 1.88 10.05 -6.23
CA PRO A 298 0.99 10.45 -7.33
C PRO A 298 0.93 9.43 -8.49
N PHE A 299 2.03 8.75 -8.83
CA PHE A 299 2.01 7.70 -9.86
C PHE A 299 1.33 6.41 -9.39
N HIS A 300 1.50 5.99 -8.13
CA HIS A 300 0.76 4.88 -7.55
C HIS A 300 -0.74 5.17 -7.52
N LYS A 301 -1.15 6.41 -7.17
CA LYS A 301 -2.55 6.83 -7.25
C LYS A 301 -3.06 6.87 -8.69
N LEU A 302 -2.22 7.25 -9.67
CA LEU A 302 -2.56 7.16 -11.09
C LEU A 302 -2.84 5.72 -11.52
N CYS A 303 -2.07 4.76 -11.00
CA CYS A 303 -2.30 3.34 -11.21
C CYS A 303 -3.60 2.82 -10.54
N GLU A 304 -3.82 3.15 -9.26
CA GLU A 304 -5.02 2.83 -8.47
C GLU A 304 -6.30 3.35 -9.12
N ARG A 305 -6.27 4.58 -9.65
CA ARG A 305 -7.41 5.19 -10.35
C ARG A 305 -7.46 4.85 -11.85
N HIS A 306 -6.63 3.92 -12.32
CA HIS A 306 -6.49 3.43 -13.70
C HIS A 306 -6.40 4.57 -14.74
N GLY A 307 -5.45 5.47 -14.50
CA GLY A 307 -5.21 6.65 -15.30
C GLY A 307 -4.85 6.36 -16.76
N PRO A 308 -5.22 7.25 -17.70
CA PRO A 308 -4.91 7.11 -19.12
C PRO A 308 -3.42 6.85 -19.41
N LEU A 309 -3.14 5.91 -20.30
CA LEU A 309 -1.78 5.48 -20.64
C LEU A 309 -0.93 6.59 -21.29
N ASP A 310 -1.52 7.63 -21.88
CA ASP A 310 -0.81 8.83 -22.32
C ASP A 310 -0.24 9.64 -21.14
N ILE A 311 -1.01 9.79 -20.07
CA ILE A 311 -0.56 10.46 -18.83
C ILE A 311 0.52 9.63 -18.13
N ALA A 312 0.35 8.31 -18.06
CA ALA A 312 1.37 7.43 -17.48
C ALA A 312 2.72 7.49 -18.22
N LYS A 313 2.71 7.72 -19.54
CA LYS A 313 3.94 8.01 -20.31
C LYS A 313 4.51 9.37 -19.95
N GLN A 314 3.69 10.43 -19.92
CA GLN A 314 4.14 11.78 -19.57
C GLN A 314 4.81 11.84 -18.18
N PHE A 315 4.31 11.10 -17.19
CA PHE A 315 5.01 10.93 -15.89
C PHE A 315 6.42 10.35 -16.06
N VAL A 316 6.57 9.27 -16.84
CA VAL A 316 7.87 8.63 -17.13
C VAL A 316 8.77 9.53 -17.98
N ASP A 317 8.21 10.35 -18.88
CA ASP A 317 8.97 11.29 -19.71
C ASP A 317 9.53 12.46 -18.87
N VAL A 318 8.78 12.92 -17.84
CA VAL A 318 9.27 13.94 -16.90
C VAL A 318 10.23 13.34 -15.86
N MET A 319 9.89 12.21 -15.21
CA MET A 319 10.68 11.66 -14.10
C MET A 319 11.79 10.67 -14.50
N GLY A 320 11.75 10.13 -15.71
CA GLY A 320 12.47 8.91 -16.08
C GLY A 320 11.81 7.64 -15.53
N THR A 321 12.33 6.48 -15.92
CA THR A 321 11.76 5.16 -15.54
C THR A 321 11.76 4.87 -14.04
N ARG A 322 12.61 5.57 -13.26
CA ARG A 322 12.73 5.39 -11.80
C ARG A 322 11.42 5.60 -11.04
N VAL A 323 10.45 6.33 -11.59
CA VAL A 323 9.11 6.47 -10.98
C VAL A 323 8.39 5.11 -10.83
N LEU A 324 8.65 4.17 -11.75
CA LEU A 324 8.04 2.83 -11.77
C LEU A 324 8.64 1.90 -10.70
N GLU A 325 9.86 2.21 -10.25
CA GLU A 325 10.66 1.45 -9.28
C GLU A 325 10.42 1.92 -7.84
N LEU A 326 9.66 3.01 -7.64
CA LEU A 326 9.33 3.53 -6.31
C LEU A 326 8.39 2.57 -5.56
N LYS A 327 8.61 2.48 -4.25
CA LYS A 327 7.67 1.90 -3.29
C LYS A 327 7.01 3.02 -2.48
N ASP A 328 5.74 2.86 -2.15
CA ASP A 328 5.03 3.75 -1.21
C ASP A 328 5.31 3.37 0.26
N GLY A 329 4.64 4.03 1.21
CA GLY A 329 4.84 3.79 2.65
C GLY A 329 4.26 2.46 3.16
N GLU A 330 3.50 1.73 2.35
CA GLU A 330 3.06 0.35 2.63
C GLU A 330 3.99 -0.67 1.95
N GLY A 331 5.06 -0.21 1.29
CA GLY A 331 6.04 -1.03 0.57
C GLY A 331 5.56 -1.47 -0.82
N SER A 332 4.40 -1.00 -1.26
CA SER A 332 3.77 -1.40 -2.52
C SER A 332 4.44 -0.70 -3.70
N THR A 333 4.70 -1.46 -4.77
CA THR A 333 5.19 -0.91 -6.04
C THR A 333 4.03 -0.34 -6.86
N CYS A 334 4.31 0.50 -7.85
CA CYS A 334 3.25 1.05 -8.72
C CYS A 334 2.43 -0.04 -9.46
N LEU A 335 2.96 -1.26 -9.56
CA LEU A 335 2.28 -2.42 -10.12
C LEU A 335 1.27 -3.05 -9.15
N HIS A 336 1.53 -3.04 -7.82
CA HIS A 336 0.51 -3.43 -6.84
C HIS A 336 -0.70 -2.51 -6.97
N SER A 337 -0.47 -1.18 -7.00
CA SER A 337 -1.54 -0.20 -7.19
C SER A 337 -2.22 -0.30 -8.56
N ALA A 338 -1.52 -0.72 -9.61
CA ALA A 338 -2.12 -0.94 -10.93
C ALA A 338 -3.01 -2.18 -10.96
N CYS A 339 -2.64 -3.22 -10.24
CA CYS A 339 -3.38 -4.48 -10.12
C CYS A 339 -4.44 -4.47 -9.01
N HIS A 340 -4.47 -3.47 -8.13
CA HIS A 340 -5.47 -3.38 -7.07
C HIS A 340 -6.88 -3.39 -7.66
N ASP A 341 -7.78 -4.17 -7.06
CA ASP A 341 -9.11 -4.40 -7.62
C ASP A 341 -9.96 -3.12 -7.74
N ILE A 342 -10.63 -3.02 -8.88
CA ILE A 342 -11.62 -2.01 -9.22
C ILE A 342 -12.81 -2.07 -8.24
N PHE A 343 -13.34 -3.26 -7.95
CA PHE A 343 -14.63 -3.40 -7.27
C PHE A 343 -14.54 -3.07 -5.78
N ALA A 344 -13.35 -3.20 -5.17
CA ALA A 344 -13.05 -2.67 -3.85
C ALA A 344 -13.26 -1.13 -3.74
N GLU A 345 -13.11 -0.37 -4.84
CA GLU A 345 -13.48 1.05 -4.88
C GLU A 345 -14.96 1.29 -5.20
N LEU A 346 -15.60 0.40 -5.98
CA LEU A 346 -16.91 0.62 -6.59
C LEU A 346 -18.11 0.12 -5.77
N MET A 347 -18.01 0.04 -4.43
CA MET A 347 -19.17 -0.29 -3.58
C MET A 347 -20.34 0.73 -3.69
N ASP A 348 -20.12 1.89 -4.33
CA ASP A 348 -21.11 2.95 -4.59
C ASP A 348 -21.49 3.10 -6.10
N ILE A 349 -21.01 2.25 -7.01
CA ILE A 349 -21.29 2.33 -8.46
C ILE A 349 -21.84 0.99 -8.99
N ASP A 350 -22.94 1.02 -9.75
CA ASP A 350 -23.47 -0.18 -10.37
C ASP A 350 -22.50 -0.70 -11.43
N VAL A 351 -22.06 -1.95 -11.25
CA VAL A 351 -21.15 -2.70 -12.13
C VAL A 351 -21.58 -2.67 -13.60
N ARG A 352 -22.87 -2.45 -13.88
CA ARG A 352 -23.44 -2.33 -15.23
C ARG A 352 -23.00 -1.08 -15.99
N ASP A 353 -22.57 -0.02 -15.30
CA ASP A 353 -22.12 1.24 -15.94
C ASP A 353 -20.64 1.22 -16.37
N LEU A 354 -19.86 0.23 -15.92
CA LEU A 354 -18.47 0.03 -16.36
C LEU A 354 -18.39 -0.32 -17.84
N LYS A 355 -17.68 0.50 -18.62
CA LYS A 355 -17.51 0.26 -20.04
C LYS A 355 -16.32 -0.65 -20.28
N ARG A 356 -16.42 -1.46 -21.33
CA ARG A 356 -15.33 -2.32 -21.83
C ARG A 356 -14.02 -1.55 -22.04
N GLU A 357 -14.10 -0.28 -22.45
CA GLU A 357 -12.94 0.60 -22.63
C GLU A 357 -12.13 0.81 -21.35
N ASP A 358 -12.77 0.81 -20.18
CA ASP A 358 -12.09 1.08 -18.90
C ASP A 358 -11.23 -0.13 -18.48
N PHE A 359 -11.69 -1.35 -18.75
CA PHE A 359 -10.90 -2.58 -18.61
C PHE A 359 -9.75 -2.65 -19.62
N GLU A 360 -9.98 -2.26 -20.89
CA GLU A 360 -8.93 -2.26 -21.92
C GLU A 360 -7.81 -1.25 -21.60
N ARG A 361 -8.10 -0.11 -20.95
CA ARG A 361 -7.09 0.85 -20.45
C ARG A 361 -6.22 0.29 -19.31
N HIS A 362 -6.83 -0.44 -18.37
CA HIS A 362 -6.13 -1.06 -17.24
C HIS A 362 -5.05 -2.05 -17.71
N HIS A 363 -5.38 -2.90 -18.68
CA HIS A 363 -4.42 -3.81 -19.33
C HIS A 363 -3.27 -3.07 -20.02
N ASP A 364 -3.58 -1.99 -20.74
CA ASP A 364 -2.61 -1.16 -21.46
C ASP A 364 -1.59 -0.49 -20.50
N LEU A 365 -2.01 -0.15 -19.27
CA LEU A 365 -1.16 0.40 -18.22
C LEU A 365 -0.22 -0.66 -17.61
N ILE A 366 -0.74 -1.83 -17.23
CA ILE A 366 0.09 -2.95 -16.73
C ILE A 366 1.10 -3.38 -17.79
N ALA A 367 0.65 -3.53 -19.04
CA ALA A 367 1.49 -3.83 -20.20
C ALA A 367 2.64 -2.80 -20.36
N PHE A 368 2.35 -1.50 -20.16
CA PHE A 368 3.36 -0.45 -20.22
C PHE A 368 4.37 -0.53 -19.07
N ILE A 369 3.94 -0.69 -17.81
CA ILE A 369 4.83 -0.81 -16.65
C ILE A 369 5.77 -1.99 -16.85
N LEU A 370 5.24 -3.18 -17.14
CA LEU A 370 6.03 -4.40 -17.39
C LEU A 370 6.98 -4.27 -18.59
N SER A 371 6.63 -3.47 -19.62
CA SER A 371 7.52 -3.16 -20.76
C SER A 371 8.69 -2.24 -20.41
N LYS A 372 8.73 -1.67 -19.20
CA LYS A 372 9.77 -0.75 -18.72
C LYS A 372 10.56 -1.29 -17.54
N THR A 373 9.92 -2.00 -16.60
CA THR A 373 10.57 -2.58 -15.41
C THR A 373 10.92 -4.05 -15.57
N GLY A 374 10.34 -4.73 -16.57
CA GLY A 374 10.39 -6.17 -16.70
C GLY A 374 9.46 -6.90 -15.73
N TRP A 375 9.29 -8.20 -15.99
CA TRP A 375 8.31 -9.04 -15.29
C TRP A 375 8.64 -9.30 -13.81
N LYS A 376 9.90 -9.14 -13.38
CA LYS A 376 10.29 -9.41 -11.98
C LYS A 376 9.60 -8.50 -10.96
N LEU A 377 9.07 -7.35 -11.39
CA LEU A 377 8.24 -6.47 -10.55
C LEU A 377 6.97 -7.16 -10.03
N LEU A 378 6.51 -8.24 -10.68
CA LEU A 378 5.40 -9.08 -10.20
C LEU A 378 5.77 -9.89 -8.94
N LEU A 379 7.05 -10.22 -8.75
CA LEU A 379 7.54 -11.01 -7.62
C LEU A 379 7.97 -10.13 -6.43
N GLU A 380 7.93 -8.81 -6.57
CA GLU A 380 8.11 -7.88 -5.45
C GLU A 380 6.90 -7.96 -4.52
N THR A 381 7.15 -7.99 -3.21
CA THR A 381 6.14 -7.88 -2.16
C THR A 381 6.10 -6.50 -1.51
N ASN A 382 4.97 -6.18 -0.89
CA ASN A 382 4.79 -5.05 0.02
C ASN A 382 5.05 -5.47 1.49
N TYR A 383 4.88 -4.56 2.45
CA TYR A 383 5.15 -4.84 3.87
C TYR A 383 4.12 -5.76 4.56
N ASN A 384 3.09 -6.21 3.84
CA ASN A 384 2.14 -7.23 4.29
C ASN A 384 2.42 -8.62 3.66
N ASP A 385 3.59 -8.78 3.04
CA ASP A 385 4.02 -9.96 2.26
C ASP A 385 3.13 -10.28 1.03
N ILE A 386 2.23 -9.37 0.64
CA ILE A 386 1.41 -9.50 -0.57
C ILE A 386 2.27 -9.17 -1.79
N SER A 387 2.21 -9.99 -2.83
CA SER A 387 2.95 -9.78 -4.09
C SER A 387 2.14 -9.02 -5.15
N ALA A 388 2.82 -8.31 -6.05
CA ALA A 388 2.17 -7.71 -7.23
C ALA A 388 1.54 -8.77 -8.17
N LEU A 389 2.02 -10.02 -8.14
CA LEU A 389 1.45 -11.14 -8.88
C LEU A 389 0.13 -11.64 -8.25
N SER A 390 0.02 -11.65 -6.93
CA SER A 390 -1.19 -12.08 -6.24
C SER A 390 -2.29 -11.01 -6.33
N GLU A 391 -1.94 -9.72 -6.28
CA GLU A 391 -2.86 -8.65 -6.69
C GLU A 391 -3.28 -8.79 -8.16
N PHE A 392 -2.34 -9.03 -9.08
CA PHE A 392 -2.65 -9.23 -10.51
C PHE A 392 -3.64 -10.38 -10.75
N MET A 393 -3.50 -11.49 -10.01
CA MET A 393 -4.42 -12.63 -10.13
C MET A 393 -5.79 -12.37 -9.46
N ARG A 394 -5.85 -11.58 -8.39
CA ARG A 394 -7.11 -11.18 -7.73
C ARG A 394 -7.89 -10.13 -8.52
N CYS A 395 -7.21 -9.27 -9.28
CA CYS A 395 -7.85 -8.21 -10.06
C CYS A 395 -8.96 -8.76 -10.96
N LEU A 396 -10.17 -8.19 -10.83
CA LEU A 396 -11.38 -8.90 -11.24
C LEU A 396 -11.44 -9.20 -12.74
N ARG A 397 -11.61 -10.49 -13.05
CA ARG A 397 -11.69 -11.06 -14.41
C ARG A 397 -10.36 -10.92 -15.14
N THR A 398 -9.36 -11.67 -14.67
CA THR A 398 -8.01 -11.73 -15.24
C THR A 398 -8.06 -12.18 -16.70
N ASP A 399 -8.16 -11.23 -17.65
CA ASP A 399 -8.34 -11.52 -19.07
C ASP A 399 -7.30 -12.56 -19.51
N LEU A 400 -7.76 -13.67 -20.08
CA LEU A 400 -6.90 -14.75 -20.54
C LEU A 400 -5.75 -14.27 -21.45
N LYS A 401 -5.94 -13.16 -22.19
CA LYS A 401 -4.89 -12.50 -22.97
C LYS A 401 -3.80 -11.87 -22.09
N CYS A 402 -4.18 -11.28 -20.96
CA CYS A 402 -3.30 -10.64 -19.99
C CYS A 402 -2.58 -11.68 -19.12
N VAL A 403 -3.26 -12.76 -18.71
CA VAL A 403 -2.59 -13.90 -18.07
C VAL A 403 -1.60 -14.54 -19.04
N LYS A 404 -1.98 -14.77 -20.31
CA LYS A 404 -1.07 -15.24 -21.36
C LYS A 404 0.12 -14.30 -21.56
N LEU A 405 -0.11 -12.99 -21.59
CA LEU A 405 0.95 -11.99 -21.70
C LEU A 405 1.91 -12.07 -20.51
N VAL A 406 1.43 -12.03 -19.28
CA VAL A 406 2.26 -12.07 -18.07
C VAL A 406 3.05 -13.39 -17.99
N MET A 407 2.40 -14.53 -18.25
CA MET A 407 3.07 -15.84 -18.36
C MET A 407 4.09 -15.89 -19.50
N SER A 408 3.92 -15.15 -20.59
CA SER A 408 4.93 -15.10 -21.68
C SER A 408 6.24 -14.40 -21.28
N LEU A 409 6.19 -13.46 -20.32
CA LEU A 409 7.35 -12.66 -19.94
C LEU A 409 8.23 -13.35 -18.88
N GLY A 410 7.60 -13.89 -17.83
CA GLY A 410 8.27 -14.57 -16.72
C GLY A 410 8.21 -16.10 -16.74
N GLY A 411 7.29 -16.70 -17.51
CA GLY A 411 7.22 -18.14 -17.73
C GLY A 411 7.17 -18.96 -16.44
N LYS A 412 8.06 -19.95 -16.35
CA LYS A 412 8.09 -20.91 -15.26
C LYS A 412 8.36 -20.30 -13.88
N GLU A 413 9.11 -19.20 -13.79
CA GLU A 413 9.39 -18.54 -12.49
C GLU A 413 8.11 -17.94 -11.88
N LEU A 414 7.12 -17.55 -12.69
CA LEU A 414 5.80 -17.09 -12.21
C LEU A 414 4.87 -18.26 -11.84
N LEU A 415 4.93 -19.37 -12.59
CA LEU A 415 4.16 -20.59 -12.32
C LEU A 415 4.62 -21.29 -11.02
N ASP A 416 5.93 -21.29 -10.77
CA ASP A 416 6.56 -21.90 -9.60
C ASP A 416 6.55 -21.00 -8.36
N HIS A 417 6.12 -19.73 -8.48
CA HIS A 417 6.07 -18.78 -7.36
C HIS A 417 5.03 -19.18 -6.31
N GLN A 418 5.36 -18.91 -5.04
CA GLN A 418 4.49 -19.09 -3.89
C GLN A 418 4.33 -17.72 -3.22
N GLY A 419 3.17 -17.10 -3.42
CA GLY A 419 2.74 -15.90 -2.71
C GLY A 419 2.05 -16.25 -1.38
N GLU A 420 1.46 -15.25 -0.75
CA GLU A 420 0.90 -15.34 0.61
C GLU A 420 -0.27 -16.35 0.76
N GLU A 421 -0.96 -16.73 -0.33
CA GLU A 421 -2.00 -17.78 -0.34
C GLU A 421 -1.66 -18.99 -1.25
N GLY A 422 -0.44 -19.05 -1.81
CA GLY A 422 0.05 -20.16 -2.64
C GLY A 422 0.46 -19.76 -4.05
N THR A 423 0.28 -20.66 -5.02
CA THR A 423 0.63 -20.40 -6.43
C THR A 423 -0.45 -19.62 -7.18
N ILE A 424 -0.12 -19.09 -8.38
CA ILE A 424 -1.10 -18.46 -9.29
C ILE A 424 -2.33 -19.32 -9.61
N LEU A 425 -2.20 -20.66 -9.55
CA LEU A 425 -3.36 -21.55 -9.67
C LEU A 425 -4.29 -21.48 -8.45
N HIS A 426 -3.75 -21.30 -7.23
CA HIS A 426 -4.57 -21.16 -6.02
C HIS A 426 -5.38 -19.86 -6.06
N TYR A 427 -4.78 -18.74 -6.47
CA TYR A 427 -5.49 -17.47 -6.66
C TYR A 427 -6.59 -17.56 -7.73
N ALA A 428 -6.31 -18.14 -8.90
CA ALA A 428 -7.31 -18.40 -9.94
C ALA A 428 -8.42 -19.39 -9.51
N SER A 429 -8.24 -20.08 -8.37
CA SER A 429 -9.15 -21.11 -7.86
C SER A 429 -9.97 -20.66 -6.64
N ASP A 430 -9.85 -19.39 -6.22
CA ASP A 430 -10.61 -18.91 -5.07
C ASP A 430 -12.09 -18.73 -5.38
N ARG A 431 -12.92 -18.89 -4.35
CA ARG A 431 -14.31 -19.36 -4.50
C ARG A 431 -15.28 -18.35 -5.07
N ASP A 432 -14.98 -17.06 -4.95
CA ASP A 432 -15.85 -15.99 -5.43
C ASP A 432 -15.61 -15.67 -6.92
N ILE A 433 -14.49 -16.12 -7.53
CA ILE A 433 -14.06 -15.77 -8.90
C ILE A 433 -13.38 -16.96 -9.61
N LEU A 434 -14.09 -18.09 -9.75
CA LEU A 434 -13.59 -19.26 -10.49
C LEU A 434 -13.54 -19.02 -12.02
N ASP A 435 -12.42 -18.50 -12.53
CA ASP A 435 -12.19 -18.31 -13.97
C ASP A 435 -11.71 -19.62 -14.63
N VAL A 436 -12.63 -20.31 -15.30
CA VAL A 436 -12.38 -21.61 -15.94
C VAL A 436 -11.37 -21.53 -17.08
N GLU A 437 -11.36 -20.45 -17.87
CA GLU A 437 -10.43 -20.30 -19.00
C GLU A 437 -9.00 -20.06 -18.51
N VAL A 438 -8.84 -19.27 -17.45
CA VAL A 438 -7.55 -19.05 -16.78
C VAL A 438 -7.05 -20.33 -16.11
N ILE A 439 -7.91 -21.06 -15.38
CA ILE A 439 -7.55 -22.35 -14.77
C ILE A 439 -7.09 -23.35 -15.84
N GLU A 440 -7.86 -23.55 -16.91
CA GLU A 440 -7.50 -24.48 -18.00
C GLU A 440 -6.15 -24.12 -18.63
N TYR A 441 -5.93 -22.83 -18.90
CA TYR A 441 -4.66 -22.37 -19.44
C TYR A 441 -3.49 -22.58 -18.47
N LEU A 442 -3.62 -22.19 -17.20
CA LEU A 442 -2.57 -22.36 -16.19
C LEU A 442 -2.21 -23.84 -15.97
N VAL A 443 -3.19 -24.74 -15.94
CA VAL A 443 -2.93 -26.19 -15.86
C VAL A 443 -2.24 -26.70 -17.13
N SER A 444 -2.61 -26.21 -18.33
CA SER A 444 -1.98 -26.64 -19.60
C SER A 444 -0.50 -26.29 -19.73
N ILE A 445 -0.02 -25.24 -19.05
CA ILE A 445 1.40 -24.80 -19.06
C ILE A 445 2.18 -25.20 -17.80
N GLY A 446 1.51 -25.32 -16.65
CA GLY A 446 2.13 -25.71 -15.37
C GLY A 446 2.18 -27.23 -15.15
N GLY A 447 1.25 -27.96 -15.77
CA GLY A 447 1.18 -29.42 -15.73
C GLY A 447 1.08 -30.02 -14.31
N PRO A 448 1.50 -31.29 -14.14
CA PRO A 448 1.40 -31.99 -12.85
C PRO A 448 2.12 -31.30 -11.69
N LYS A 449 3.20 -30.53 -11.95
CA LYS A 449 3.93 -29.83 -10.89
C LYS A 449 3.07 -28.74 -10.25
N LEU A 450 2.31 -27.99 -11.05
CA LEU A 450 1.41 -26.94 -10.55
C LEU A 450 0.17 -27.53 -9.87
N MET A 451 -0.31 -28.69 -10.33
CA MET A 451 -1.43 -29.43 -9.72
C MET A 451 -1.07 -30.05 -8.36
N GLU A 452 0.16 -30.55 -8.19
CA GLU A 452 0.66 -31.09 -6.91
C GLU A 452 1.19 -30.00 -5.96
N ALA A 453 1.28 -28.75 -6.40
CA ALA A 453 1.63 -27.63 -5.54
C ALA A 453 0.57 -27.42 -4.45
N LYS A 454 1.01 -26.95 -3.28
CA LYS A 454 0.16 -26.72 -2.12
C LYS A 454 0.28 -25.29 -1.62
N ASP A 455 -0.82 -24.77 -1.09
CA ASP A 455 -0.84 -23.51 -0.35
C ASP A 455 -0.18 -23.63 1.03
N HIS A 456 -0.08 -22.49 1.73
CA HIS A 456 0.40 -22.39 3.10
C HIS A 456 -0.40 -23.21 4.15
N ARG A 457 -1.56 -23.77 3.76
CA ARG A 457 -2.44 -24.62 4.59
C ARG A 457 -2.31 -26.12 4.20
N GLY A 458 -1.42 -26.45 3.26
CA GLY A 458 -1.20 -27.81 2.76
C GLY A 458 -2.26 -28.33 1.78
N ARG A 459 -3.20 -27.49 1.34
CA ARG A 459 -4.24 -27.80 0.35
C ARG A 459 -3.69 -27.64 -1.07
N LYS A 460 -4.18 -28.45 -2.01
CA LYS A 460 -4.00 -28.18 -3.45
C LYS A 460 -5.11 -27.26 -3.97
N ALA A 461 -4.86 -26.53 -5.05
CA ALA A 461 -5.85 -25.70 -5.74
C ALA A 461 -7.13 -26.48 -6.11
N GLU A 462 -6.99 -27.71 -6.61
CA GLU A 462 -8.12 -28.59 -6.96
C GLU A 462 -9.08 -28.87 -5.80
N SER A 463 -8.65 -28.73 -4.54
CA SER A 463 -9.54 -28.90 -3.38
C SER A 463 -10.65 -27.83 -3.30
N MET A 464 -10.50 -26.72 -4.02
CA MET A 464 -11.46 -25.60 -4.04
C MET A 464 -12.48 -25.71 -5.17
N TRP A 465 -12.20 -26.50 -6.22
CA TRP A 465 -13.05 -26.62 -7.41
C TRP A 465 -14.31 -27.50 -7.20
N PRO A 466 -15.45 -27.17 -7.85
CA PRO A 466 -16.59 -28.08 -7.97
C PRO A 466 -16.25 -29.31 -8.84
N THR A 467 -17.06 -30.36 -8.75
CA THR A 467 -16.83 -31.65 -9.42
C THR A 467 -16.85 -31.52 -10.94
N GLU A 468 -17.76 -30.70 -11.45
CA GLU A 468 -17.98 -30.45 -12.87
C GLU A 468 -16.75 -29.79 -13.51
N LEU A 469 -16.08 -28.89 -12.78
CA LEU A 469 -14.83 -28.26 -13.21
C LEU A 469 -13.67 -29.25 -13.20
N LYS A 470 -13.57 -30.12 -12.17
CA LYS A 470 -12.59 -31.20 -12.14
C LYS A 470 -12.73 -32.12 -13.35
N GLU A 471 -13.95 -32.57 -13.65
CA GLU A 471 -14.23 -33.41 -14.81
C GLU A 471 -13.97 -32.69 -16.14
N TYR A 472 -14.19 -31.38 -16.23
CA TYR A 472 -13.85 -30.57 -17.40
C TYR A 472 -12.33 -30.50 -17.62
N ILE A 473 -11.58 -30.04 -16.59
CA ILE A 473 -10.12 -29.93 -16.64
C ILE A 473 -9.47 -31.30 -16.88
N ASP A 474 -9.95 -32.36 -16.24
CA ASP A 474 -9.47 -33.74 -16.47
C ASP A 474 -9.61 -34.17 -17.93
N ARG A 475 -10.78 -33.93 -18.56
CA ARG A 475 -11.01 -34.30 -19.95
C ARG A 475 -10.11 -33.54 -20.91
N ASN A 476 -9.95 -32.23 -20.70
CA ASN A 476 -9.22 -31.38 -21.62
C ASN A 476 -7.70 -31.48 -21.44
N THR A 477 -7.20 -31.71 -20.21
CA THR A 477 -5.75 -31.70 -19.93
C THR A 477 -5.08 -33.08 -19.99
N LYS A 478 -5.79 -34.20 -19.76
CA LYS A 478 -5.21 -35.56 -19.83
C LYS A 478 -4.73 -36.00 -21.22
N THR A 479 -4.96 -35.20 -22.26
CA THR A 479 -4.54 -35.49 -23.64
C THR A 479 -3.60 -34.45 -24.24
N LEU A 480 -3.31 -33.36 -23.52
CA LEU A 480 -2.38 -32.33 -24.00
C LEU A 480 -0.93 -32.73 -23.68
N PRO A 481 -0.01 -32.73 -24.66
CA PRO A 481 1.39 -32.56 -24.32
C PRO A 481 1.54 -31.19 -23.64
N VAL A 482 2.43 -31.10 -22.63
CA VAL A 482 2.79 -29.82 -22.00
C VAL A 482 3.13 -28.84 -23.11
N GLN A 483 2.37 -27.75 -23.24
CA GLN A 483 2.65 -26.78 -24.29
C GLN A 483 4.05 -26.19 -24.03
N PRO A 484 4.91 -26.09 -25.06
CA PRO A 484 6.19 -25.41 -24.89
C PRO A 484 5.97 -23.97 -24.41
N ALA A 485 7.01 -23.37 -23.84
CA ALA A 485 6.93 -22.03 -23.27
C ALA A 485 6.38 -21.02 -24.29
N LEU A 486 5.80 -19.91 -23.82
CA LEU A 486 5.06 -18.99 -24.68
C LEU A 486 5.92 -18.23 -25.72
N SER A 487 7.24 -18.47 -25.76
CA SER A 487 8.10 -18.24 -26.94
C SER A 487 7.43 -18.71 -28.22
N ASP A 488 6.86 -19.91 -28.20
CA ASP A 488 6.36 -20.61 -29.38
C ASP A 488 5.04 -20.00 -29.89
N ASN A 489 4.27 -19.37 -28.98
CA ASN A 489 3.11 -18.55 -29.35
C ASN A 489 3.47 -17.12 -29.81
N MET A 490 4.74 -16.71 -29.65
CA MET A 490 5.29 -15.49 -30.27
C MET A 490 6.06 -15.77 -31.56
N GLN A 491 6.29 -17.04 -31.95
CA GLN A 491 6.89 -17.40 -33.23
C GLN A 491 5.93 -17.15 -34.40
N CYS A 492 6.47 -16.75 -35.55
CA CYS A 492 5.71 -16.59 -36.78
C CYS A 492 5.51 -17.97 -37.44
N PRO A 493 4.28 -18.41 -37.73
CA PRO A 493 4.01 -19.72 -38.39
C PRO A 493 4.35 -19.73 -39.90
N ILE A 494 5.39 -18.97 -40.30
CA ILE A 494 5.92 -18.86 -41.67
C ILE A 494 7.46 -18.92 -41.66
N CYS A 495 8.12 -18.15 -40.78
CA CYS A 495 9.59 -18.17 -40.64
C CYS A 495 10.09 -18.85 -39.35
N PHE A 496 9.19 -19.18 -38.42
CA PHE A 496 9.46 -19.81 -37.12
C PHE A 496 10.30 -18.97 -36.13
N ASP A 497 10.85 -17.82 -36.55
CA ASP A 497 11.39 -16.79 -35.65
C ASP A 497 10.30 -16.07 -34.83
N ILE A 498 10.70 -15.42 -33.73
CA ILE A 498 9.87 -14.47 -32.97
C ILE A 498 9.33 -13.36 -33.90
N MET A 499 8.02 -13.08 -33.82
CA MET A 499 7.31 -12.23 -34.79
C MET A 499 7.75 -10.76 -34.79
N SER A 500 8.56 -10.37 -35.77
CA SER A 500 8.97 -8.98 -35.97
C SER A 500 7.88 -8.13 -36.66
N ASN A 501 7.59 -6.96 -36.08
CA ASN A 501 6.56 -6.03 -36.58
C ASN A 501 5.19 -6.74 -36.77
N VAL A 502 4.66 -7.32 -35.70
CA VAL A 502 3.45 -8.18 -35.69
C VAL A 502 2.27 -7.51 -36.40
N HIS A 503 1.65 -8.25 -37.32
CA HIS A 503 0.34 -7.92 -37.91
C HIS A 503 -0.63 -9.08 -37.73
N VAL A 504 -1.91 -8.76 -37.54
CA VAL A 504 -3.02 -9.69 -37.31
C VAL A 504 -4.03 -9.63 -38.47
N ILE A 505 -4.53 -10.80 -38.89
CA ILE A 505 -5.69 -10.90 -39.79
C ILE A 505 -6.96 -10.82 -38.93
N THR A 506 -7.63 -9.67 -38.92
CA THR A 506 -8.79 -9.36 -38.06
C THR A 506 -9.95 -10.36 -38.17
N LYS A 507 -10.14 -11.00 -39.33
CA LYS A 507 -11.18 -12.03 -39.54
C LYS A 507 -10.94 -13.37 -38.85
N CYS A 508 -9.70 -13.68 -38.46
CA CYS A 508 -9.35 -14.99 -37.91
C CYS A 508 -8.28 -14.93 -36.80
N CYS A 509 -7.92 -13.74 -36.32
CA CYS A 509 -6.98 -13.44 -35.23
C CYS A 509 -5.57 -14.07 -35.31
N HIS A 510 -5.21 -14.72 -36.42
CA HIS A 510 -3.87 -15.25 -36.67
C HIS A 510 -2.87 -14.12 -36.93
N ARG A 511 -1.65 -14.30 -36.42
CA ARG A 511 -0.59 -13.29 -36.36
C ARG A 511 0.66 -13.73 -37.10
N PHE A 512 1.38 -12.76 -37.65
CA PHE A 512 2.56 -12.97 -38.50
C PHE A 512 3.51 -11.76 -38.41
N CYS A 513 4.78 -11.94 -38.79
CA CYS A 513 5.65 -10.82 -39.16
C CYS A 513 5.05 -10.06 -40.36
N LYS A 514 5.17 -8.73 -40.41
CA LYS A 514 4.66 -7.94 -41.56
C LYS A 514 5.18 -8.46 -42.90
N GLY A 515 6.48 -8.74 -43.00
CA GLY A 515 7.11 -9.27 -44.21
C GLY A 515 6.51 -10.60 -44.64
N CYS A 516 6.43 -11.56 -43.71
CA CYS A 516 5.93 -12.91 -43.98
C CYS A 516 4.48 -12.96 -44.48
N ILE A 517 3.57 -12.16 -43.90
CA ILE A 517 2.17 -12.12 -44.39
C ILE A 517 2.04 -11.33 -45.71
N THR A 518 2.88 -10.33 -45.96
CA THR A 518 2.94 -9.62 -47.24
C THR A 518 3.39 -10.56 -48.36
N GLN A 519 4.52 -11.24 -48.16
CA GLN A 519 5.05 -12.24 -49.08
C GLN A 519 4.08 -13.41 -49.30
N SER A 520 3.40 -13.89 -48.25
CA SER A 520 2.41 -14.95 -48.40
C SER A 520 1.14 -14.49 -49.14
N PHE A 521 0.73 -13.23 -49.03
CA PHE A 521 -0.36 -12.68 -49.82
C PHE A 521 0.03 -12.57 -51.30
N GLU A 522 1.23 -12.08 -51.60
CA GLU A 522 1.79 -11.99 -52.96
C GLU A 522 1.93 -13.37 -53.63
N GLN A 523 2.35 -14.39 -52.89
CA GLN A 523 2.60 -15.75 -53.41
C GLN A 523 1.38 -16.67 -53.42
N ARG A 524 0.45 -16.51 -52.46
CA ARG A 524 -0.65 -17.47 -52.21
C ARG A 524 -2.05 -16.83 -52.18
N GLY A 525 -2.13 -15.52 -52.41
CA GLY A 525 -3.38 -14.78 -52.50
C GLY A 525 -4.04 -14.52 -51.15
N ASN A 526 -5.35 -14.30 -51.22
CA ASN A 526 -6.17 -13.69 -50.17
C ASN A 526 -6.58 -14.63 -49.01
N LYS A 527 -5.80 -15.69 -48.71
CA LYS A 527 -6.16 -16.73 -47.72
C LYS A 527 -5.15 -16.83 -46.58
N CYS A 528 -5.66 -16.91 -45.34
CA CYS A 528 -4.84 -17.03 -44.14
C CYS A 528 -3.90 -18.27 -44.22
N PRO A 529 -2.58 -18.12 -44.02
CA PRO A 529 -1.63 -19.24 -44.10
C PRO A 529 -1.90 -20.40 -43.15
N VAL A 530 -2.54 -20.14 -42.00
CA VAL A 530 -2.88 -21.16 -40.99
C VAL A 530 -4.27 -21.76 -41.26
N CYS A 531 -5.33 -20.95 -41.15
CA CYS A 531 -6.72 -21.42 -41.19
C CYS A 531 -7.45 -21.25 -42.55
N ARG A 532 -6.77 -20.77 -43.59
CA ARG A 532 -7.27 -20.59 -44.97
C ARG A 532 -8.46 -19.64 -45.16
N THR A 533 -8.91 -18.95 -44.11
CA THR A 533 -9.95 -17.91 -44.14
C THR A 533 -9.62 -16.79 -45.13
N ASP A 534 -10.61 -16.35 -45.91
CA ASP A 534 -10.47 -15.29 -46.92
C ASP A 534 -10.43 -13.88 -46.31
N PHE A 535 -9.37 -13.13 -46.61
CA PHE A 535 -9.11 -11.78 -46.10
C PHE A 535 -8.70 -10.78 -47.20
N SER A 536 -8.99 -9.51 -46.99
CA SER A 536 -8.55 -8.38 -47.82
C SER A 536 -7.31 -7.75 -47.19
N PHE A 537 -6.21 -7.66 -47.96
CA PHE A 537 -4.93 -7.14 -47.47
C PHE A 537 -5.01 -5.69 -46.98
N GLN A 538 -5.89 -4.87 -47.58
CA GLN A 538 -6.01 -3.44 -47.27
C GLN A 538 -6.90 -3.13 -46.07
N THR A 539 -7.87 -4.00 -45.74
CA THR A 539 -8.88 -3.73 -44.70
C THR A 539 -8.76 -4.65 -43.49
N ASP A 540 -8.32 -5.90 -43.72
CA ASP A 540 -8.43 -6.97 -42.73
C ASP A 540 -7.09 -7.28 -42.06
N ILE A 541 -5.96 -6.81 -42.61
CA ILE A 541 -4.66 -6.84 -41.93
C ILE A 541 -4.46 -5.55 -41.15
N ARG A 542 -4.16 -5.67 -39.85
CA ARG A 542 -3.81 -4.54 -38.98
C ARG A 542 -2.53 -4.83 -38.22
N LYS A 543 -1.75 -3.81 -37.89
CA LYS A 543 -0.61 -3.94 -36.96
C LYS A 543 -1.13 -4.27 -35.57
N ASP A 544 -0.48 -5.20 -34.86
CA ASP A 544 -0.73 -5.45 -33.44
C ASP A 544 0.30 -4.64 -32.61
N PRO A 545 -0.09 -3.49 -32.02
CA PRO A 545 0.85 -2.59 -31.36
C PRO A 545 1.27 -3.07 -29.97
N LEU A 546 0.58 -4.07 -29.41
CA LEU A 546 0.89 -4.66 -28.11
C LEU A 546 1.86 -5.82 -28.30
N LEU A 547 1.45 -6.87 -29.02
CA LEU A 547 2.34 -8.02 -29.26
C LEU A 547 3.57 -7.62 -30.08
N GLY A 548 3.45 -6.61 -30.96
CA GLY A 548 4.58 -6.03 -31.69
C GLY A 548 5.66 -5.36 -30.82
N LYS A 549 5.36 -5.01 -29.56
CA LYS A 549 6.36 -4.57 -28.57
C LYS A 549 6.90 -5.75 -27.76
N PHE A 550 6.03 -6.66 -27.33
CA PHE A 550 6.44 -7.80 -26.52
C PHE A 550 7.33 -8.78 -27.29
N ALA A 551 7.07 -9.02 -28.58
CA ALA A 551 7.96 -9.79 -29.45
C ALA A 551 9.32 -9.10 -29.68
N MET A 552 9.38 -7.77 -29.62
CA MET A 552 10.65 -7.03 -29.70
C MET A 552 11.47 -7.22 -28.41
N LEU A 553 10.84 -7.06 -27.24
CA LEU A 553 11.48 -7.26 -25.93
C LEU A 553 11.87 -8.73 -25.69
N ALA A 554 11.07 -9.69 -26.19
CA ALA A 554 11.42 -11.11 -26.16
C ALA A 554 12.67 -11.38 -27.01
N LYS A 555 12.74 -10.82 -28.23
CA LYS A 555 13.93 -10.97 -29.07
C LYS A 555 15.17 -10.31 -28.46
N GLU A 556 15.07 -9.09 -27.93
CA GLU A 556 16.17 -8.41 -27.24
C GLU A 556 16.69 -9.17 -26.01
N LYS A 557 15.85 -10.03 -25.40
CA LYS A 557 16.20 -10.91 -24.30
C LYS A 557 16.92 -12.17 -24.80
N ASP A 558 16.42 -12.82 -25.85
CA ASP A 558 17.03 -14.03 -26.41
C ASP A 558 18.38 -13.74 -27.08
N ASP A 559 18.47 -12.69 -27.92
CA ASP A 559 19.72 -12.20 -28.52
C ASP A 559 20.81 -11.94 -27.45
N ARG A 560 20.40 -11.56 -26.23
CA ARG A 560 21.28 -11.28 -25.08
C ARG A 560 21.59 -12.52 -24.24
N ILE A 561 20.69 -13.49 -24.17
CA ILE A 561 20.93 -14.79 -23.52
C ILE A 561 22.00 -15.56 -24.30
N ASP A 562 21.92 -15.58 -25.64
CA ASP A 562 22.91 -16.28 -26.48
C ASP A 562 24.33 -15.68 -26.34
N SER A 563 24.46 -14.35 -26.27
CA SER A 563 25.73 -13.67 -25.96
C SER A 563 26.32 -14.16 -24.63
N LEU A 564 25.52 -14.15 -23.57
CA LEU A 564 25.94 -14.57 -22.23
C LEU A 564 26.28 -16.07 -22.15
N GLN A 565 25.59 -16.93 -22.91
CA GLN A 565 25.93 -18.35 -23.01
C GLN A 565 27.27 -18.56 -23.72
N SER A 566 27.57 -17.79 -24.78
CA SER A 566 28.86 -17.82 -25.46
C SER A 566 30.00 -17.37 -24.53
N GLU A 567 29.82 -16.24 -23.84
CA GLU A 567 30.78 -15.70 -22.86
C GLU A 567 31.06 -16.69 -21.72
N LEU A 568 30.02 -17.35 -21.20
CA LEU A 568 30.14 -18.38 -20.16
C LEU A 568 30.91 -19.62 -20.65
N SER A 569 30.66 -20.06 -21.89
CA SER A 569 31.35 -21.21 -22.49
C SER A 569 32.85 -20.93 -22.65
N GLU A 570 33.22 -19.73 -23.12
CA GLU A 570 34.62 -19.29 -23.17
C GLU A 570 35.26 -19.23 -21.77
N ALA A 571 34.55 -18.72 -20.77
CA ALA A 571 35.04 -18.68 -19.39
C ALA A 571 35.33 -20.08 -18.83
N MET A 572 34.44 -21.05 -19.08
CA MET A 572 34.62 -22.44 -18.67
C MET A 572 35.83 -23.10 -19.36
N GLN A 573 36.06 -22.85 -20.66
CA GLN A 573 37.25 -23.35 -21.34
C GLN A 573 38.55 -22.77 -20.75
N ARG A 574 38.57 -21.46 -20.46
CA ARG A 574 39.72 -20.79 -19.82
C ARG A 574 40.02 -21.39 -18.43
N GLU A 575 39.00 -21.72 -17.65
CA GLU A 575 39.15 -22.38 -16.34
C GLU A 575 39.73 -23.79 -16.46
N GLN A 576 39.28 -24.59 -17.44
CA GLN A 576 39.84 -25.93 -17.69
C GLN A 576 41.32 -25.89 -18.08
N VAL A 577 41.71 -24.93 -18.93
CA VAL A 577 43.13 -24.71 -19.29
C VAL A 577 43.95 -24.34 -18.06
N LEU A 578 43.45 -23.46 -17.19
CA LEU A 578 44.13 -23.09 -15.95
C LEU A 578 44.33 -24.30 -15.01
N LYS A 579 43.29 -25.13 -14.83
CA LYS A 579 43.36 -26.36 -14.01
C LYS A 579 44.39 -27.34 -14.55
N ALA A 580 44.47 -27.52 -15.87
CA ALA A 580 45.48 -28.36 -16.52
C ALA A 580 46.91 -27.81 -16.32
N GLN A 581 47.11 -26.49 -16.45
CA GLN A 581 48.40 -25.83 -16.20
C GLN A 581 48.85 -25.97 -14.74
N ILE A 582 47.93 -25.77 -13.78
CA ILE A 582 48.21 -25.96 -12.34
C ILE A 582 48.60 -27.41 -12.06
N SER A 583 47.85 -28.38 -12.58
CA SER A 583 48.15 -29.81 -12.41
C SER A 583 49.54 -30.18 -12.96
N TYR A 584 49.90 -29.68 -14.15
CA TYR A 584 51.22 -29.86 -14.74
C TYR A 584 52.33 -29.25 -13.88
N LEU A 585 52.16 -28.02 -13.38
CA LEU A 585 53.13 -27.36 -12.52
C LEU A 585 53.32 -28.10 -11.19
N CYS A 586 52.23 -28.52 -10.54
CA CYS A 586 52.28 -29.35 -9.33
C CYS A 586 53.07 -30.64 -9.58
N SER A 587 52.81 -31.35 -10.68
CA SER A 587 53.54 -32.59 -11.00
C SER A 587 55.04 -32.37 -11.25
N ARG A 588 55.47 -31.17 -11.66
CA ARG A 588 56.90 -30.86 -11.81
C ARG A 588 57.57 -30.56 -10.47
N VAL A 589 56.86 -29.89 -9.55
CA VAL A 589 57.36 -29.64 -8.20
C VAL A 589 57.54 -30.95 -7.43
N THR A 590 56.57 -31.87 -7.49
CA THR A 590 56.65 -33.19 -6.83
C THR A 590 57.66 -34.16 -7.47
N ASN A 591 58.26 -33.82 -8.60
CA ASN A 591 59.34 -34.58 -9.26
C ASN A 591 60.69 -33.84 -9.18
N SER A 592 60.78 -32.75 -8.40
CA SER A 592 62.01 -31.96 -8.16
C SER A 592 62.35 -31.86 -6.67
N ILE A 593 61.73 -32.71 -5.84
CA ILE A 593 61.92 -32.92 -4.40
C ILE A 593 62.21 -34.42 -4.21
#